data_AF-A0A645GLL5-F1
#
_entry.id   AF-A0A645GLL5-F1
#
_cell.length_a   1.000
_cell.length_b   1.000
_cell.length_c   1.000
_cell.angle_alpha   90.00
_cell.angle_beta   90.00
_cell.angle_gamma   90.00
#
_symmetry.space_group_name_H-M   'P 1'
#
loop_
_entity.id
_entity.type
_entity.pdbx_description
1 polymer ?
#
loop_
_entity_poly.entity_id
_entity_poly.type
_entity_poly.pdbx_seq_one_letter_code
_entity_poly.pdbx_strand_id
1 'polypeptide(L)'
;MTDSNQTAAIPLKLESAGTLKMFAIYPLLQEVLESGGVLCIDELNARLHPLLVRTIIILFLDSETNVNHAQLIFTTHDAFQLSSNILRRDEVWFVEKSESGISSLYSLVDFVDEDGSKIRKDENYEKNYLLGKYGAIPTMKAFDMFKETLRD
;
A
#
# COMPACT_ATOMS: atom_id res chain seq x y z
N MET A 1 -34.32 23.27 -1.91
CA MET A 1 -34.28 22.62 -3.23
C MET A 1 -33.90 23.69 -4.25
N THR A 2 -32.67 23.71 -4.70
CA THR A 2 -32.26 24.48 -5.88
C THR A 2 -31.65 23.48 -6.83
N ASP A 3 -32.54 22.84 -7.58
CA ASP A 3 -32.19 21.94 -8.67
C ASP A 3 -31.91 22.82 -9.89
N SER A 4 -30.75 23.49 -9.90
CA SER A 4 -30.25 24.13 -11.11
C SER A 4 -29.52 23.05 -11.90
N ASN A 5 -30.11 22.61 -13.01
CA ASN A 5 -29.51 21.67 -13.96
C ASN A 5 -28.33 22.30 -14.75
N GLN A 6 -27.59 23.21 -14.11
CA GLN A 6 -26.45 23.93 -14.65
C GLN A 6 -25.18 23.34 -14.06
N THR A 7 -24.31 22.84 -14.93
CA THR A 7 -22.96 22.39 -14.55
C THR A 7 -22.06 23.60 -14.30
N ALA A 8 -21.38 23.63 -13.16
CA ALA A 8 -20.32 24.60 -12.87
C ALA A 8 -18.95 23.91 -12.98
N ALA A 9 -17.99 24.58 -13.61
CA ALA A 9 -16.62 24.08 -13.70
C ALA A 9 -15.81 24.46 -12.46
N ILE A 10 -15.11 23.48 -11.87
CA ILE A 10 -14.15 23.71 -10.80
C ILE A 10 -12.75 23.81 -11.44
N PRO A 11 -12.02 24.92 -11.27
CA PRO A 11 -10.63 25.00 -11.67
C PRO A 11 -9.79 23.89 -11.03
N LEU A 12 -8.91 23.24 -11.80
CA LEU A 12 -8.10 22.11 -11.33
C LEU A 12 -7.38 22.40 -9.98
N LYS A 13 -6.83 23.61 -9.81
CA LYS A 13 -6.16 24.05 -8.57
C LYS A 13 -7.05 24.07 -7.31
N LEU A 14 -8.36 24.03 -7.46
CA LEU A 14 -9.35 24.02 -6.38
C LEU A 14 -9.86 22.60 -6.07
N GLU A 15 -9.44 21.60 -6.84
CA GLU A 15 -9.77 20.19 -6.58
C GLU A 15 -9.06 19.67 -5.33
N SER A 16 -9.62 18.60 -4.75
CA SER A 16 -8.99 17.94 -3.62
C SER A 16 -7.62 17.36 -3.99
N ALA A 17 -6.73 17.26 -3.02
CA ALA A 17 -5.40 16.68 -3.24
C ALA A 17 -5.45 15.24 -3.76
N GLY A 18 -6.47 14.47 -3.38
CA GLY A 18 -6.72 13.11 -3.88
C GLY A 18 -7.18 13.10 -5.34
N THR A 19 -8.09 14.00 -5.71
CA THR A 19 -8.54 14.18 -7.10
C THR A 19 -7.37 14.57 -8.01
N LEU A 20 -6.56 15.54 -7.57
CA LEU A 20 -5.36 15.97 -8.29
C LEU A 20 -4.37 14.82 -8.49
N LYS A 21 -4.15 13.99 -7.47
CA LYS A 21 -3.29 12.81 -7.60
C LYS A 21 -3.87 11.79 -8.57
N MET A 22 -5.17 11.54 -8.53
CA MET A 22 -5.82 10.64 -9.48
C MET A 22 -5.66 11.10 -10.92
N PHE A 23 -5.85 12.40 -11.20
CA PHE A 23 -5.59 12.95 -12.53
C PHE A 23 -4.15 12.79 -12.98
N ALA A 24 -3.19 12.82 -12.05
CA ALA A 24 -1.78 12.61 -12.37
C ALA A 24 -1.45 11.14 -12.67
N ILE A 25 -2.03 10.18 -11.94
CA ILE A 25 -1.70 8.74 -12.10
C ILE A 25 -2.57 8.04 -13.13
N TYR A 26 -3.80 8.52 -13.39
CA TYR A 26 -4.77 7.86 -14.26
C TYR A 26 -4.24 7.62 -15.68
N PRO A 27 -3.58 8.58 -16.36
CA PRO A 27 -3.02 8.34 -17.69
C PRO A 27 -1.99 7.20 -17.69
N LEU A 28 -1.16 7.12 -16.65
CA LEU A 28 -0.14 6.07 -16.51
C LEU A 28 -0.77 4.69 -16.28
N LEU A 29 -1.82 4.65 -15.45
CA LEU A 29 -2.60 3.44 -15.20
C LEU A 29 -3.26 2.94 -16.49
N GLN A 30 -3.88 3.85 -17.24
CA GLN A 30 -4.54 3.52 -18.49
C GLN A 30 -3.53 2.99 -19.52
N GLU A 31 -2.42 3.71 -19.74
CA GLU A 31 -1.39 3.32 -20.70
C GLU A 31 -0.81 1.93 -20.40
N VAL A 32 -0.46 1.66 -19.14
CA VAL A 32 0.14 0.37 -18.78
C VAL A 32 -0.87 -0.79 -18.87
N LEU A 33 -2.14 -0.56 -18.55
CA LEU A 33 -3.18 -1.60 -18.69
C LEU A 33 -3.49 -1.89 -20.17
N GLU A 34 -3.48 -0.87 -21.04
CA GLU A 34 -3.75 -1.00 -22.48
C GLU A 34 -2.58 -1.58 -23.28
N SER A 35 -1.34 -1.34 -22.86
CA SER A 35 -0.14 -1.80 -23.58
C SER A 35 0.64 -2.92 -22.89
N GLY A 36 0.33 -3.20 -21.62
CA GLY A 36 1.16 -4.05 -20.76
C GLY A 36 2.37 -3.29 -20.22
N GLY A 37 3.25 -4.00 -19.48
CA GLY A 37 4.47 -3.43 -18.92
C GLY A 37 4.47 -3.36 -17.39
N VAL A 38 5.40 -2.58 -16.83
CA VAL A 38 5.59 -2.46 -15.38
C VAL A 38 5.43 -1.01 -14.96
N LEU A 39 4.51 -0.76 -14.03
CA LEU A 39 4.29 0.54 -13.41
C LEU A 39 4.81 0.51 -11.97
N CYS A 40 5.83 1.33 -11.70
CA CYS A 40 6.40 1.50 -10.36
C CYS A 40 5.91 2.81 -9.74
N ILE A 41 5.26 2.75 -8.59
CA ILE A 41 4.75 3.94 -7.87
C ILE A 41 5.24 3.93 -6.42
N ASP A 42 6.00 4.96 -6.06
CA ASP A 42 6.32 5.20 -4.65
C ASP A 42 5.12 5.85 -3.94
N GLU A 43 4.83 5.38 -2.72
CA GLU A 43 3.71 5.80 -1.88
C GLU A 43 2.38 5.91 -2.63
N LEU A 44 1.91 4.78 -3.18
CA LEU A 44 0.64 4.75 -3.93
C LEU A 44 -0.52 5.32 -3.09
N ASN A 45 -0.51 5.06 -1.78
CA ASN A 45 -1.51 5.53 -0.83
C ASN A 45 -1.46 7.03 -0.51
N ALA A 46 -0.37 7.76 -0.82
CA ALA A 46 -0.25 9.17 -0.44
C ALA A 46 -1.43 9.99 -0.99
N ARG A 47 -2.24 10.62 -0.13
CA ARG A 47 -3.43 11.43 -0.50
C ARG A 47 -4.59 10.68 -1.17
N LEU A 48 -4.48 9.37 -1.40
CA LEU A 48 -5.60 8.57 -1.91
C LEU A 48 -6.35 7.93 -0.76
N HIS A 49 -7.67 7.80 -0.93
CA HIS A 49 -8.47 7.02 0.01
C HIS A 49 -8.08 5.53 -0.09
N PRO A 50 -7.97 4.77 1.03
CA PRO A 50 -7.54 3.37 1.00
C PRO A 50 -8.35 2.47 0.06
N LEU A 51 -9.66 2.72 -0.06
CA LEU A 51 -10.52 2.00 -1.00
C LEU A 51 -10.15 2.24 -2.47
N LEU A 52 -9.66 3.43 -2.81
CA LEU A 52 -9.25 3.76 -4.18
C LEU A 52 -7.94 3.07 -4.54
N VAL A 53 -6.99 3.03 -3.60
CA VAL A 53 -5.76 2.23 -3.72
C VAL A 53 -6.10 0.76 -3.93
N ARG A 54 -7.03 0.23 -3.13
CA ARG A 54 -7.51 -1.14 -3.25
C ARG A 54 -8.12 -1.42 -4.62
N THR A 55 -8.93 -0.52 -5.16
CA THR A 55 -9.48 -0.65 -6.51
C THR A 55 -8.38 -0.70 -7.55
N ILE A 56 -7.37 0.18 -7.45
CA ILE A 56 -6.21 0.16 -8.37
C ILE A 56 -5.53 -1.21 -8.32
N ILE A 57 -5.25 -1.76 -7.14
CA ILE A 57 -4.62 -3.10 -7.01
C ILE A 57 -5.48 -4.16 -7.69
N ILE A 58 -6.80 -4.16 -7.45
CA ILE A 58 -7.73 -5.12 -8.06
C ILE A 58 -7.71 -5.04 -9.59
N LEU A 59 -7.59 -3.84 -10.18
CA LEU A 59 -7.48 -3.68 -11.63
C LEU A 59 -6.27 -4.41 -12.21
N PHE A 60 -5.15 -4.52 -11.49
CA PHE A 60 -3.99 -5.28 -11.97
C PHE A 60 -4.11 -6.79 -11.73
N LEU A 61 -4.92 -7.21 -10.77
CA LEU A 61 -5.11 -8.62 -10.42
C LEU A 61 -6.22 -9.31 -11.23
N ASP A 62 -7.16 -8.53 -11.78
CA ASP A 62 -8.29 -9.04 -12.54
C ASP A 62 -7.94 -9.20 -14.04
N SER A 63 -8.07 -10.42 -14.55
CA SER A 63 -7.80 -10.74 -15.95
C SER A 63 -8.76 -10.09 -16.95
N GLU A 64 -9.96 -9.68 -16.52
CA GLU A 64 -10.91 -8.98 -17.38
C GLU A 64 -10.49 -7.52 -17.62
N THR A 65 -9.82 -6.90 -16.64
CA THR A 65 -9.36 -5.51 -16.73
C THR A 65 -7.89 -5.39 -17.13
N ASN A 66 -7.04 -6.35 -16.72
CA ASN A 66 -5.62 -6.43 -17.06
C ASN A 66 -5.34 -7.46 -18.16
N VAL A 67 -5.91 -7.25 -19.34
CA VAL A 67 -5.81 -8.18 -20.49
C VAL A 67 -4.39 -8.31 -21.05
N ASN A 68 -3.52 -7.32 -20.80
CA ASN A 68 -2.14 -7.29 -21.28
C ASN A 68 -1.10 -7.67 -20.23
N HIS A 69 -1.52 -8.23 -19.09
CA HIS A 69 -0.62 -8.70 -18.02
C HIS A 69 0.36 -7.64 -17.51
N ALA A 70 -0.13 -6.40 -17.37
CA ALA A 70 0.60 -5.32 -16.72
C ALA A 70 0.94 -5.67 -15.26
N GLN A 71 2.06 -5.15 -14.77
CA GLN A 71 2.53 -5.34 -13.41
C GLN A 71 2.54 -4.01 -12.67
N LEU A 72 2.03 -4.01 -11.44
CA LEU A 72 2.11 -2.89 -10.51
C LEU A 72 3.10 -3.22 -9.39
N ILE A 73 4.13 -2.39 -9.25
CA ILE A 73 5.05 -2.42 -8.12
C ILE A 73 4.84 -1.12 -7.35
N PHE A 74 4.52 -1.21 -6.06
CA PHE A 74 4.30 -0.01 -5.27
C PHE A 74 4.78 -0.16 -3.83
N THR A 75 5.06 0.98 -3.20
CA THR A 75 5.32 1.07 -1.77
C THR A 75 4.10 1.67 -1.06
N THR A 76 3.90 1.28 0.20
CA THR A 76 2.82 1.81 1.03
C THR A 76 3.19 1.70 2.50
N HIS A 77 2.70 2.63 3.31
CA HIS A 77 2.67 2.51 4.76
C HIS A 77 1.27 2.13 5.29
N ASP A 78 0.29 1.99 4.40
CA ASP A 78 -1.09 1.63 4.73
C ASP A 78 -1.23 0.11 4.89
N ALA A 79 -1.35 -0.34 6.14
CA ALA A 79 -1.54 -1.75 6.48
C ALA A 79 -2.88 -2.32 5.97
N PHE A 80 -3.86 -1.49 5.63
CA PHE A 80 -5.16 -1.95 5.10
C PHE A 80 -5.03 -2.72 3.78
N GLN A 81 -3.98 -2.44 3.00
CA GLN A 81 -3.71 -3.14 1.74
C GLN A 81 -3.12 -4.54 1.97
N LEU A 82 -2.60 -4.80 3.18
CA LEU A 82 -1.99 -6.07 3.56
C LEU A 82 -3.07 -7.12 3.87
N SER A 83 -3.74 -7.60 2.84
CA SER A 83 -4.87 -8.52 2.97
C SER A 83 -4.64 -9.81 2.20
N SER A 84 -4.75 -10.95 2.88
CA SER A 84 -4.69 -12.30 2.29
C SER A 84 -5.78 -12.59 1.26
N ASN A 85 -6.86 -11.79 1.27
CA ASN A 85 -7.94 -11.88 0.28
C ASN A 85 -7.62 -11.15 -1.04
N ILE A 86 -6.56 -10.34 -1.07
CA ILE A 86 -6.18 -9.55 -2.25
C ILE A 86 -4.81 -9.98 -2.75
N LEU A 87 -3.82 -10.00 -1.86
CA LEU A 87 -2.42 -10.24 -2.19
C LEU A 87 -1.98 -11.60 -1.69
N ARG A 88 -1.26 -12.33 -2.55
CA ARG A 88 -0.57 -13.55 -2.17
C ARG A 88 0.70 -13.21 -1.39
N ARG A 89 1.23 -14.19 -0.65
CA ARG A 89 2.42 -13.98 0.21
C ARG A 89 3.67 -13.62 -0.61
N ASP A 90 3.79 -14.13 -1.82
CA ASP A 90 4.88 -13.84 -2.75
C ASP A 90 4.79 -12.44 -3.37
N GLU A 91 3.64 -11.79 -3.26
CA GLU A 91 3.39 -10.41 -3.73
C GLU A 91 3.62 -9.38 -2.61
N VAL A 92 3.86 -9.84 -1.38
CA VAL A 92 4.11 -8.98 -0.22
C VAL A 92 5.58 -9.04 0.16
N TRP A 93 6.19 -7.87 0.23
CA TRP A 93 7.58 -7.69 0.62
C TRP A 93 7.68 -6.59 1.67
N PHE A 94 8.52 -6.81 2.67
CA PHE A 94 8.77 -5.86 3.75
C PHE A 94 10.18 -5.33 3.67
N VAL A 95 10.35 -4.07 4.07
CA VAL A 95 11.65 -3.43 4.22
C VAL A 95 11.84 -3.09 5.69
N GLU A 96 12.92 -3.60 6.29
CA GLU A 96 13.31 -3.28 7.66
C GLU A 96 14.68 -2.60 7.67
N LYS A 97 14.84 -1.60 8.53
CA LYS A 97 16.12 -0.92 8.74
C LYS A 97 16.71 -1.35 10.08
N SER A 98 17.88 -1.98 10.03
CA SER A 98 18.64 -2.33 11.23
C SER A 98 19.11 -1.09 11.99
N GLU A 99 19.55 -1.27 13.23
CA GLU A 99 20.09 -0.18 14.07
C GLU A 99 21.34 0.47 13.47
N SER A 100 22.11 -0.28 12.68
CA SER A 100 23.27 0.22 11.92
C SER A 100 22.89 1.05 10.69
N GLY A 101 21.59 1.13 10.38
CA GLY A 101 21.05 1.84 9.25
C GLY A 101 20.99 1.07 7.94
N ILE A 102 21.40 -0.21 7.93
CA ILE A 102 21.31 -1.11 6.79
C ILE A 102 19.85 -1.54 6.59
N SER A 103 19.33 -1.40 5.37
CA SER A 103 18.00 -1.87 4.98
C SER A 103 18.05 -3.29 4.42
N SER A 104 17.12 -4.13 4.87
CA SER A 104 16.91 -5.50 4.40
C SER A 104 15.52 -5.62 3.80
N LEU A 105 15.43 -6.27 2.64
CA LEU A 105 14.19 -6.55 1.92
C LEU A 105 13.93 -8.06 1.97
N TYR A 106 12.72 -8.49 2.35
CA TYR A 106 12.35 -9.90 2.46
C TYR A 106 10.86 -10.13 2.15
N SER A 107 10.50 -11.33 1.70
CA SER A 107 9.12 -11.66 1.34
C SER A 107 8.32 -12.20 2.53
N LEU A 108 7.01 -12.02 2.51
CA LEU A 108 6.11 -12.70 3.47
C LEU A 108 6.20 -14.24 3.35
N VAL A 109 6.64 -14.78 2.20
CA VAL A 109 6.88 -16.22 2.02
C VAL A 109 7.99 -16.76 2.92
N ASP A 110 8.96 -15.92 3.25
CA ASP A 110 10.14 -16.31 4.04
C ASP A 110 9.81 -16.45 5.53
N PHE A 111 8.63 -15.97 5.96
CA PHE A 111 8.19 -16.10 7.34
C PHE A 111 7.72 -17.49 7.72
N VAL A 112 8.14 -17.87 8.90
CA VAL A 112 7.81 -19.11 9.57
C VAL A 112 7.28 -18.72 10.96
N ASP A 113 6.14 -19.28 11.35
CA ASP A 113 5.55 -19.06 12.68
C ASP A 113 6.39 -19.74 13.77
N GLU A 114 6.07 -19.49 15.04
CA GLU A 114 6.82 -20.00 16.20
C GLU A 114 6.97 -21.53 16.22
N ASP A 115 6.00 -22.26 15.64
CA ASP A 115 5.98 -23.71 15.52
C ASP A 115 6.80 -24.26 14.32
N GLY A 116 7.57 -23.41 13.63
CA GLY A 116 8.36 -23.83 12.46
C GLY A 116 7.53 -24.04 11.18
N SER A 117 6.25 -23.65 11.21
CA SER A 117 5.32 -23.77 10.07
C SER A 117 5.26 -22.48 9.26
N LYS A 118 5.25 -22.57 7.92
CA LYS A 118 5.06 -21.39 7.06
C LYS A 118 3.72 -20.72 7.37
N ILE A 119 3.69 -19.38 7.33
CA ILE A 119 2.46 -18.58 7.51
C ILE A 119 1.33 -19.14 6.66
N ARG A 120 0.15 -19.38 7.23
CA ARG A 120 -0.95 -19.95 6.42
C ARG A 120 -1.51 -18.90 5.46
N LYS A 121 -2.06 -19.36 4.32
CA LYS A 121 -2.59 -18.46 3.28
C LYS A 121 -3.84 -17.69 3.73
N ASP A 122 -4.52 -18.16 4.76
CA ASP A 122 -5.78 -17.64 5.32
C ASP A 122 -5.57 -16.78 6.57
N GLU A 123 -4.32 -16.53 6.97
CA GLU A 123 -4.04 -15.67 8.11
C GLU A 123 -4.37 -14.19 7.83
N ASN A 124 -4.65 -13.45 8.90
CA ASN A 124 -4.87 -12.02 8.83
C ASN A 124 -3.51 -11.31 8.82
N TYR A 125 -2.98 -11.04 7.62
CA TYR A 125 -1.67 -10.44 7.43
C TYR A 125 -1.56 -9.05 8.08
N GLU A 126 -2.56 -8.18 7.90
CA GLU A 126 -2.65 -6.86 8.55
C GLU A 126 -2.50 -6.97 10.07
N LYS A 127 -3.31 -7.83 10.72
CA LYS A 127 -3.27 -8.02 12.17
C LYS A 127 -1.89 -8.52 12.62
N ASN A 128 -1.33 -9.51 11.94
CA ASN A 128 -0.04 -10.07 12.29
C ASN A 128 1.10 -9.05 12.12
N TYR A 129 1.05 -8.24 11.06
CA TYR A 129 1.99 -7.13 10.85
C TYR A 129 1.89 -6.12 11.98
N LEU A 130 0.69 -5.65 12.33
CA LEU A 130 0.47 -4.67 13.41
C LEU A 130 0.91 -5.20 14.79
N LEU A 131 0.91 -6.52 14.99
CA LEU A 131 1.43 -7.18 16.19
C LEU A 131 2.96 -7.37 16.16
N GLY A 132 3.64 -6.99 15.07
CA GLY A 132 5.09 -7.09 14.91
C GLY A 132 5.59 -8.47 14.46
N LYS A 133 4.70 -9.42 14.13
CA LYS A 133 5.10 -10.78 13.75
C LYS A 133 5.98 -10.84 12.50
N TYR A 134 5.87 -9.85 11.61
CA TYR A 134 6.63 -9.80 10.37
C TYR A 134 7.81 -8.83 10.40
N GLY A 135 8.16 -8.29 11.58
CA GLY A 135 9.12 -7.19 11.69
C GLY A 135 8.66 -5.96 10.91
N ALA A 136 9.61 -5.12 10.47
CA ALA A 136 9.36 -3.92 9.68
C ALA A 136 8.36 -2.92 10.32
N ILE A 137 8.10 -3.05 11.61
CA ILE A 137 7.27 -2.13 12.38
C ILE A 137 8.15 -0.98 12.89
N PRO A 138 7.70 0.29 12.75
CA PRO A 138 8.45 1.44 13.22
C PRO A 138 8.75 1.34 14.72
N THR A 139 10.03 1.35 15.08
CA THR A 139 10.43 1.51 16.48
C THR A 139 10.33 2.98 16.87
N MET A 140 9.36 3.31 17.72
CA MET A 140 9.15 4.68 18.21
C MET A 140 10.12 5.05 19.33
N LYS A 141 11.45 4.85 19.12
CA LYS A 141 12.50 5.09 20.14
C LYS A 141 12.44 6.50 20.75
N ALA A 142 12.00 7.49 19.97
CA ALA A 142 11.83 8.87 20.44
C ALA A 142 10.75 9.01 21.53
N PHE A 143 9.71 8.16 21.55
CA PHE A 143 8.69 8.17 22.60
C PHE A 143 9.15 7.49 23.89
N ASP A 144 10.07 6.53 23.80
CA ASP A 144 10.66 5.90 24.98
C ASP A 144 11.60 6.86 25.70
N MET A 145 12.32 7.71 24.96
CA MET A 145 13.14 8.79 25.53
C MET A 145 12.33 9.77 26.40
N PHE A 146 11.10 10.12 26.01
CA PHE A 146 10.21 10.95 26.83
C PHE A 146 9.80 10.28 28.14
N LYS A 147 9.71 8.94 28.19
CA LYS A 147 9.42 8.21 29.43
C LYS A 147 10.61 8.14 30.37
N GLU A 148 11.82 8.17 29.84
CA GLU A 148 13.04 8.22 30.64
C GLU A 148 13.22 9.61 31.28
N THR A 149 12.99 10.69 30.54
CA THR A 149 13.11 12.06 31.08
C THR A 149 12.02 12.42 32.10
N LEU A 150 10.85 11.75 32.07
CA LEU A 150 9.78 11.95 33.05
C LEU A 150 9.94 11.12 34.35
N ARG A 151 10.99 10.28 34.43
CA ARG A 151 11.32 9.50 35.62
C ARG A 151 12.40 10.16 36.50
N ASP A 152 12.96 11.28 36.04
CA ASP A 152 13.85 12.19 36.78
C ASP A 152 13.08 13.41 37.32
#